data_AF-A0A7V9CY62-F1
#
_entry.id   AF-A0A7V9CY62-F1
#
_cell.length_a   1.000
_cell.length_b   1.000
_cell.length_c   1.000
_cell.angle_alpha   90.00
_cell.angle_beta   90.00
_cell.angle_gamma   90.00
#
_symmetry.space_group_name_H-M   'P 1'
#
loop_
_entity.id
_entity.type
_entity.pdbx_description
1 polymer ?
#
loop_
_entity_poly.entity_id
_entity_poly.type
_entity_poly.pdbx_seq_one_letter_code
_entity_poly.pdbx_strand_id
1 'polypeptide(L)'
;MCFELSVSNITLPATGAHIHVGTVTKNGPVVVPLTPPDESGTSSGCVTADCELIKAIMQNPENYYVNVHTQPLYGAGAVRGQLSK
;
A
#
# COMPACT_ATOMS: atom_id res chain seq x y z
N MET A 1 2.91 11.25 7.20
CA MET A 1 2.99 9.90 7.81
C MET A 1 4.25 9.23 7.32
N CYS A 2 4.86 8.36 8.12
CA CYS A 2 6.00 7.55 7.68
C CYS A 2 5.58 6.09 7.62
N PHE A 3 6.23 5.33 6.73
CA PHE A 3 5.91 3.94 6.48
C PHE A 3 7.18 3.13 6.29
N GLU A 4 7.05 1.84 6.57
CA GLU A 4 7.97 0.79 6.18
C GLU A 4 7.14 -0.31 5.54
N LEU A 5 7.61 -0.81 4.40
CA LEU A 5 6.94 -1.80 3.59
C LEU A 5 7.94 -2.91 3.30
N SER A 6 7.52 -4.14 3.54
CA SER A 6 8.24 -5.34 3.13
C SER A 6 7.29 -6.28 2.40
N VAL A 7 7.73 -6.79 1.27
CA VAL A 7 7.01 -7.76 0.45
C VAL A 7 7.93 -8.93 0.15
N SER A 8 7.33 -10.12 0.01
CA SER A 8 8.04 -11.33 -0.36
C SER A 8 7.22 -12.14 -1.35
N ASN A 9 7.87 -13.04 -2.08
CA ASN A 9 7.22 -13.93 -3.05
C ASN A 9 6.45 -13.20 -4.16
N ILE A 10 6.91 -12.01 -4.55
CA ILE A 10 6.44 -11.27 -5.73
C ILE A 10 7.62 -10.94 -6.64
N THR A 11 7.36 -10.57 -7.90
CA THR A 11 8.38 -10.04 -8.81
C THR A 11 8.93 -8.71 -8.28
N LEU A 12 10.25 -8.54 -8.32
CA LEU A 12 10.95 -7.33 -7.88
C LEU A 12 11.83 -6.76 -9.01
N PRO A 13 12.12 -5.45 -9.04
CA PRO A 13 11.54 -4.42 -8.16
C PRO A 13 10.04 -4.23 -8.44
N ALA A 14 9.31 -3.77 -7.43
CA ALA A 14 7.91 -3.44 -7.61
C ALA A 14 7.76 -2.17 -8.46
N THR A 15 6.65 -2.04 -9.19
CA THR A 15 6.41 -0.92 -10.09
C THR A 15 5.45 0.13 -9.52
N GLY A 16 4.76 -0.18 -8.41
CA GLY A 16 3.91 0.77 -7.70
C GLY A 16 3.51 0.26 -6.33
N ALA A 17 3.26 1.16 -5.39
CA ALA A 17 2.72 0.85 -4.08
C ALA A 17 1.78 1.96 -3.63
N HIS A 18 0.60 1.60 -3.11
CA HIS A 18 -0.42 2.57 -2.74
C HIS A 18 -1.24 2.09 -1.54
N ILE A 19 -1.67 3.02 -0.69
CA ILE A 19 -2.78 2.79 0.24
C ILE A 19 -4.08 3.10 -0.49
N HIS A 20 -5.02 2.18 -0.43
CA HIS A 20 -6.38 2.30 -0.94
C HIS A 20 -7.38 2.33 0.21
N VAL A 21 -8.52 2.99 -0.02
CA VAL A 21 -9.70 2.81 0.83
C VAL A 21 -10.50 1.61 0.33
N GLY A 22 -10.83 0.68 1.23
CA GLY A 22 -11.63 -0.50 0.96
C GLY A 22 -11.51 -1.56 2.06
N THR A 23 -12.63 -2.24 2.32
CA THR A 23 -12.69 -3.41 3.21
C THR A 23 -12.06 -4.62 2.54
N VAL A 24 -11.80 -5.69 3.30
CA VAL A 24 -11.24 -6.96 2.80
C VAL A 24 -11.93 -7.55 1.57
N THR A 25 -13.21 -7.23 1.34
CA THR A 25 -14.00 -7.72 0.20
C THR A 25 -14.19 -6.71 -0.94
N LYS A 26 -13.75 -5.45 -0.78
CA LYS A 26 -14.04 -4.37 -1.74
C LYS A 26 -12.78 -3.57 -2.09
N ASN A 27 -12.54 -3.40 -3.38
CA ASN A 27 -11.51 -2.49 -3.88
C ASN A 27 -12.05 -1.04 -3.90
N GLY A 28 -11.16 -0.08 -3.72
CA GLY A 28 -11.50 1.33 -3.86
C GLY A 28 -10.32 2.16 -4.35
N PRO A 29 -10.49 3.50 -4.43
CA PRO A 29 -9.50 4.39 -5.01
C PRO A 29 -8.22 4.46 -4.15
N VAL A 30 -7.13 4.86 -4.79
CA VAL A 30 -5.88 5.23 -4.10
C VAL A 30 -6.14 6.45 -3.24
N VAL A 31 -5.69 6.41 -2.00
CA VAL A 31 -5.75 7.53 -1.04
C VAL A 31 -4.38 8.03 -0.65
N VAL A 32 -3.34 7.18 -0.70
CA VAL A 32 -1.94 7.60 -0.45
C VAL A 32 -1.01 6.90 -1.43
N PRO A 33 -0.24 7.64 -2.26
CA PRO A 33 0.84 7.08 -3.04
C PRO A 33 2.05 6.76 -2.15
N LEU A 34 2.69 5.62 -2.36
CA LEU A 34 3.90 5.20 -1.65
C LEU A 34 5.03 4.92 -2.65
N THR A 35 6.26 4.99 -2.15
CA THR A 35 7.42 4.51 -2.92
C THR A 35 7.35 2.99 -3.03
N PRO A 36 7.42 2.40 -4.24
CA PRO A 36 7.38 0.95 -4.40
C PRO A 36 8.61 0.26 -3.80
N PRO A 37 8.48 -1.00 -3.33
CA PRO A 37 9.61 -1.84 -2.93
C PRO A 37 10.68 -1.99 -4.01
N ASP A 38 11.95 -1.92 -3.60
CA ASP A 38 13.12 -2.12 -4.46
C ASP A 38 13.41 -3.60 -4.75
N GLU A 39 14.58 -3.91 -5.30
CA GLU A 39 15.02 -5.29 -5.58
C GLU A 39 15.12 -6.17 -4.33
N SER A 40 15.26 -5.57 -3.13
CA SER A 40 15.26 -6.26 -1.84
C SER A 40 13.86 -6.52 -1.30
N GLY A 41 12.82 -6.02 -1.97
CA GLY A 41 11.44 -6.16 -1.55
C GLY A 41 11.10 -5.25 -0.36
N THR A 42 11.88 -4.19 -0.15
CA THR A 42 11.63 -3.23 0.93
C THR A 42 11.49 -1.82 0.39
N SER A 43 10.73 -0.99 1.11
CA SER A 43 10.62 0.43 0.88
C SER A 43 10.28 1.13 2.19
N SER A 44 10.86 2.29 2.43
CA SER A 44 10.52 3.12 3.57
C SER A 44 10.58 4.59 3.19
N GLY A 45 9.87 5.41 3.94
CA GLY A 45 9.88 6.84 3.72
C GLY A 45 8.74 7.54 4.44
N CYS A 46 8.62 8.84 4.17
CA CYS A 46 7.53 9.64 4.66
C CYS A 46 6.82 10.33 3.51
N VAL A 47 5.49 10.34 3.58
CA VAL A 47 4.62 10.98 2.61
C VAL A 47 3.70 11.97 3.31
N THR A 48 3.41 13.07 2.63
CA THR A 48 2.41 14.04 3.07
C THR A 48 1.04 13.52 2.68
N ALA A 49 0.15 13.46 3.66
CA ALA A 49 -1.26 13.09 3.49
C ALA A 49 -2.10 13.98 4.42
N ASP A 50 -3.36 14.20 4.06
CA ASP A 50 -4.25 15.04 4.85
C ASP A 50 -4.40 14.53 6.28
N CYS A 51 -4.42 15.45 7.24
CA CYS A 51 -4.53 15.09 8.66
C CYS A 51 -5.82 14.31 8.95
N GLU A 52 -6.92 14.65 8.28
CA GLU A 52 -8.20 13.94 8.41
C GLU A 52 -8.12 12.51 7.85
N LEU A 53 -7.44 12.32 6.71
CA LEU A 53 -7.22 10.99 6.15
C LEU A 53 -6.36 10.12 7.08
N ILE A 54 -5.26 10.67 7.61
CA ILE A 54 -4.41 9.95 8.56
C ILE A 54 -5.22 9.54 9.80
N LYS A 55 -6.03 10.45 10.35
CA LYS A 55 -6.93 10.14 11.47
C LYS A 55 -7.93 9.04 11.12
N ALA A 56 -8.53 9.09 9.93
CA ALA A 56 -9.50 8.09 9.49
C ALA A 56 -8.86 6.70 9.33
N ILE A 57 -7.64 6.63 8.79
CA ILE A 57 -6.85 5.39 8.70
C ILE A 57 -6.54 4.84 10.10
N MET A 58 -6.09 5.69 11.03
CA MET A 58 -5.77 5.26 12.39
C MET A 58 -7.00 4.79 13.18
N GLN A 59 -8.16 5.41 12.94
CA GLN A 59 -9.40 5.05 13.63
C GLN A 59 -9.96 3.71 13.14
N ASN A 60 -9.99 3.51 11.81
CA ASN A 60 -10.61 2.35 11.16
C ASN A 60 -9.67 1.73 10.10
N PRO A 61 -8.50 1.18 10.49
CA PRO A 61 -7.51 0.68 9.54
C PRO A 61 -8.02 -0.48 8.69
N GLU A 62 -8.96 -1.28 9.20
CA GLU A 62 -9.60 -2.38 8.48
C GLU A 62 -10.41 -1.92 7.25
N ASN A 63 -10.62 -0.62 7.08
CA ASN A 63 -11.19 -0.02 5.87
C ASN A 63 -10.13 0.46 4.86
N TYR A 64 -8.85 0.11 5.05
CA TYR A 64 -7.76 0.50 4.17
C TYR A 64 -6.77 -0.64 3.95
N TYR A 65 -6.16 -0.69 2.77
CA TYR A 65 -5.18 -1.71 2.43
C TYR A 65 -4.03 -1.14 1.62
N VAL A 66 -2.85 -1.76 1.74
CA VAL A 66 -1.72 -1.53 0.83
C VAL A 66 -1.84 -2.50 -0.33
N ASN A 67 -1.66 -1.99 -1.55
CA ASN A 67 -1.51 -2.79 -2.76
C ASN A 67 -0.15 -2.49 -3.40
N VAL A 68 0.57 -3.55 -3.78
CA VAL A 68 1.86 -3.46 -4.47
C VAL A 68 1.73 -4.09 -5.84
N HIS A 69 2.18 -3.38 -6.87
CA HIS A 69 2.06 -3.73 -8.26
C HIS A 69 3.39 -4.22 -8.80
N THR A 70 3.37 -5.19 -9.70
CA THR A 70 4.57 -5.66 -10.39
C THR A 70 4.27 -5.85 -11.87
N GLN A 71 5.29 -5.78 -12.71
CA GLN A 71 5.17 -6.06 -14.14
C GLN A 71 5.92 -7.33 -14.52
N PRO A 72 5.52 -8.01 -15.62
CA PRO A 72 4.40 -7.65 -16.51
C PRO A 72 3.04 -8.23 -16.07
N LEU A 73 3.01 -9.23 -15.18
CA LEU A 73 1.82 -10.04 -14.93
C LEU A 73 0.80 -9.41 -13.96
N TYR A 74 1.23 -8.52 -13.05
CA TYR A 74 0.41 -8.07 -11.94
C TYR A 74 0.27 -6.53 -11.86
N GLY A 75 0.00 -5.91 -13.01
CA GLY A 75 -0.17 -4.45 -13.10
C GLY A 75 -1.34 -3.90 -12.26
N ALA A 76 -2.36 -4.72 -11.98
CA ALA A 76 -3.48 -4.35 -11.09
C ALA A 76 -3.18 -4.57 -9.59
N GLY A 77 -2.10 -5.28 -9.26
CA GLY A 77 -1.72 -5.65 -7.91
C GLY A 77 -1.19 -7.09 -7.84
N ALA A 78 0.04 -7.25 -7.34
CA ALA A 78 0.68 -8.53 -7.08
C ALA A 78 0.38 -9.04 -5.67
N VAL A 79 0.27 -8.11 -4.71
CA VAL A 79 -0.02 -8.45 -3.31
C VAL A 79 -0.83 -7.34 -2.64
N ARG A 80 -1.75 -7.75 -1.76
CA ARG A 80 -2.60 -6.89 -0.95
C ARG A 80 -2.40 -7.21 0.54
N GLY A 81 -2.19 -6.18 1.36
CA GLY A 81 -2.17 -6.26 2.81
C GLY A 81 -3.23 -5.34 3.42
N GLN A 82 -4.22 -5.88 4.12
CA GLN A 82 -5.20 -5.07 4.85
C GLN A 82 -4.51 -4.43 6.07
N LEU A 83 -4.79 -3.15 6.35
CA LEU A 83 -4.28 -2.52 7.56
C LEU A 83 -5.04 -3.02 8.79
N SER A 84 -4.33 -3.10 9.91
CA SER A 84 -4.86 -3.41 11.23
C SER A 84 -4.14 -2.56 12.28
N LYS A 85 -4.63 -2.61 13.53
CA LYS A 85 -3.90 -2.11 14.69
C LYS A 85 -2.92 -3.16 15.21
#